data_AF-A0A2I0B503-F1
#
_entry.id   AF-A0A2I0B503-F1
#
_cell.length_a   1.000
_cell.length_b   1.000
_cell.length_c   1.000
_cell.angle_alpha   90.00
_cell.angle_beta   90.00
_cell.angle_gamma   90.00
#
_symmetry.space_group_name_H-M   'P 1'
#
loop_
_entity.id
_entity.type
_entity.pdbx_description
1 polymer ?
#
loop_
_entity_poly.entity_id
_entity_poly.type
_entity_poly.pdbx_seq_one_letter_code
_entity_poly.pdbx_strand_id
1 'polypeptide(L)'
;MLQELRGNIRVFCRVRPAFIAETKSSIDYIGNDGTLIIVDPLKTQNTRRIFQFNKVLGPNSTQEEVYKEAESLIRSVMDGYNVCIFAYGQTGSGKTYTMCGPENGSTMNTGINYKALNDLFDISCSREDLKYEMHVQMVEIYNEQVRDLLSDEATTTKYPSRLH
;
A
#
# COMPACT_ATOMS: atom_id res chain seq x y z
N MET A 1 -18.45 6.78 -11.46
CA MET A 1 -18.37 6.56 -12.93
C MET A 1 -16.96 6.26 -13.49
N LEU A 2 -15.84 6.89 -13.07
CA LEU A 2 -14.49 6.46 -13.52
C LEU A 2 -13.87 5.33 -12.68
N GLN A 3 -14.15 5.29 -11.37
CA GLN A 3 -13.62 4.26 -10.49
C GLN A 3 -14.31 2.91 -10.63
N GLU A 4 -15.62 2.91 -10.86
CA GLU A 4 -16.43 1.68 -11.06
C GLU A 4 -15.94 0.88 -12.28
N LEU A 5 -15.46 1.57 -13.33
CA LEU A 5 -14.90 0.95 -14.53
C LEU A 5 -13.58 0.21 -14.27
N ARG A 6 -12.86 0.54 -13.19
CA ARG A 6 -11.62 -0.14 -12.78
C ARG A 6 -11.84 -1.21 -11.70
N GLY A 7 -13.07 -1.40 -11.25
CA GLY A 7 -13.43 -2.27 -10.14
C GLY A 7 -13.20 -1.63 -8.77
N ASN A 8 -14.05 -2.00 -7.82
CA ASN A 8 -14.05 -1.50 -6.44
C ASN A 8 -12.90 -2.09 -5.60
N ILE A 9 -12.31 -3.20 -6.05
CA ILE A 9 -11.15 -3.83 -5.42
C ILE A 9 -10.04 -3.89 -6.47
N ARG A 10 -8.87 -3.38 -6.12
CA ARG A 10 -7.67 -3.41 -6.96
C ARG A 10 -6.53 -4.05 -6.18
N VAL A 11 -5.88 -5.03 -6.79
CA VAL A 11 -4.77 -5.77 -6.22
C VAL A 11 -3.52 -5.48 -7.02
N PHE A 12 -2.53 -4.91 -6.35
CA PHE A 12 -1.22 -4.58 -6.92
C PHE A 12 -0.15 -5.50 -6.34
N CYS A 13 0.77 -5.97 -7.17
CA CYS A 13 1.97 -6.66 -6.70
C CYS A 13 3.15 -5.68 -6.76
N ARG A 14 3.84 -5.47 -5.63
CA ARG A 14 5.07 -4.67 -5.61
C ARG A 14 6.26 -5.55 -5.28
N VAL A 15 7.18 -5.64 -6.23
CA VAL A 15 8.43 -6.38 -6.08
C VAL A 15 9.47 -5.44 -5.47
N ARG A 16 10.09 -5.84 -4.36
CA ARG A 16 11.22 -5.10 -3.79
C ARG A 16 12.53 -5.41 -4.53
N PRO A 17 13.50 -4.48 -4.54
CA PRO A 17 14.88 -4.78 -4.92
C PRO A 17 15.47 -5.97 -4.16
N ALA A 18 16.28 -6.77 -4.86
CA ALA A 18 17.09 -7.81 -4.23
C ALA A 18 18.10 -7.16 -3.27
N PHE A 19 18.29 -7.77 -2.09
CA PHE A 19 19.22 -7.24 -1.08
C PHE A 19 20.68 -7.55 -1.43
N ILE A 20 20.91 -8.67 -2.12
CA ILE A 20 22.23 -9.12 -2.56
C ILE A 20 22.18 -9.22 -4.07
N ALA A 21 23.09 -8.52 -4.75
CA ALA A 21 23.15 -8.46 -6.22
C ALA A 21 23.32 -9.85 -6.87
N GLU A 22 23.87 -10.81 -6.13
CA GLU A 22 24.15 -12.18 -6.61
C GLU A 22 23.01 -13.18 -6.35
N THR A 23 21.89 -12.76 -5.73
CA THR A 23 20.77 -13.69 -5.49
C THR A 23 20.03 -13.95 -6.81
N LYS A 24 19.92 -15.23 -7.21
CA LYS A 24 19.03 -15.62 -8.31
C LYS A 24 17.60 -15.19 -7.99
N SER A 25 17.08 -14.24 -8.78
CA SER A 25 15.69 -13.79 -8.67
C SER A 25 14.75 -14.93 -9.06
N SER A 26 13.73 -15.17 -8.25
CA SER A 26 12.62 -16.09 -8.61
C SER A 26 11.67 -15.48 -9.65
N ILE A 27 11.90 -14.24 -10.09
CA ILE A 27 11.02 -13.54 -11.04
C ILE A 27 11.56 -13.75 -12.46
N ASP A 28 10.73 -14.40 -13.29
CA ASP A 28 11.03 -14.71 -14.69
C ASP A 28 10.51 -13.60 -15.62
N TYR A 29 9.33 -13.05 -15.33
CA TYR A 29 8.69 -12.03 -16.16
C TYR A 29 7.76 -11.10 -15.38
N ILE A 30 7.80 -9.81 -15.71
CA ILE A 30 6.85 -8.78 -15.27
C ILE A 30 6.23 -8.15 -16.51
N GLY A 31 4.94 -8.37 -16.70
CA GLY A 31 4.15 -7.83 -17.81
C GLY A 31 3.51 -6.49 -17.47
N ASN A 32 3.36 -5.64 -18.49
CA ASN A 32 2.67 -4.35 -18.37
C ASN A 32 1.16 -4.51 -18.15
N ASP A 33 0.62 -5.69 -18.43
CA ASP A 33 -0.78 -6.10 -18.24
C ASP A 33 -1.07 -6.63 -16.83
N GLY A 34 -0.09 -6.59 -15.91
CA GLY A 34 -0.22 -7.13 -14.57
C GLY A 34 0.09 -8.63 -14.45
N THR A 35 0.61 -9.25 -15.51
CA THR A 35 1.12 -10.63 -15.45
C THR A 35 2.44 -10.69 -14.68
N LEU A 36 2.55 -11.60 -13.71
CA LEU A 36 3.80 -11.93 -13.01
C LEU A 36 4.10 -13.42 -13.17
N ILE A 37 5.29 -13.76 -13.68
CA ILE A 37 5.75 -15.15 -13.78
C ILE A 37 6.90 -15.36 -12.81
N ILE A 38 6.77 -16.37 -11.96
CA ILE A 38 7.84 -16.80 -11.05
C ILE A 38 8.31 -18.21 -11.39
N VAL A 39 9.59 -18.45 -11.19
CA VAL A 39 10.26 -19.74 -11.34
C VAL A 39 11.00 -20.05 -10.05
N ASP A 40 10.98 -21.32 -9.65
CA ASP A 40 11.79 -21.80 -8.53
C ASP A 40 13.22 -22.06 -9.04
N PRO A 41 14.23 -21.25 -8.65
CA PRO A 41 15.59 -21.39 -9.16
C PRO A 41 16.30 -22.65 -8.66
N LEU A 42 15.71 -23.37 -7.69
CA LEU A 42 16.29 -24.57 -7.08
C LEU A 42 15.72 -25.87 -7.65
N LYS A 43 14.64 -25.82 -8.44
CA LYS A 43 14.02 -27.01 -9.05
C LYS A 43 14.51 -27.21 -10.48
N THR A 44 14.93 -28.44 -10.79
CA THR A 44 15.31 -28.87 -12.15
C THR A 44 14.12 -28.93 -13.10
N GLN A 45 12.91 -29.15 -12.60
CA GLN A 45 11.69 -28.98 -13.39
C GLN A 45 11.28 -27.51 -13.38
N ASN A 46 11.25 -26.91 -14.57
CA ASN A 46 11.00 -25.49 -14.81
C ASN A 46 9.50 -25.15 -14.61
N THR A 47 8.97 -25.42 -13.43
CA THR A 47 7.57 -25.11 -13.07
C THR A 47 7.41 -23.60 -12.95
N ARG A 48 6.86 -22.98 -13.99
CA ARG A 48 6.44 -21.58 -14.00
C ARG A 48 5.12 -21.44 -13.27
N ARG A 49 5.03 -20.49 -12.33
CA ARG A 49 3.76 -20.06 -11.75
C ARG A 49 3.42 -18.67 -12.29
N ILE A 50 2.20 -18.53 -12.78
CA ILE A 50 1.70 -17.30 -13.39
C ILE A 50 0.66 -16.71 -12.44
N PHE A 51 0.78 -15.42 -12.16
CA PHE A 51 -0.16 -14.64 -11.36
C PHE A 51 -0.66 -13.45 -12.16
N GLN A 52 -1.92 -13.08 -11.95
CA GLN A 52 -2.55 -11.92 -12.58
C GLN A 52 -2.92 -10.90 -11.51
N PHE A 53 -2.48 -9.66 -11.70
CA PHE A 53 -2.81 -8.52 -10.85
C PHE A 53 -3.41 -7.40 -11.69
N ASN A 54 -3.92 -6.34 -11.04
CA ASN A 54 -4.28 -5.11 -11.75
C ASN A 54 -3.03 -4.40 -12.29
N LYS A 55 -1.91 -4.46 -11.54
CA LYS A 55 -0.58 -4.03 -12.00
C LYS A 55 0.51 -4.71 -11.17
N VAL A 56 1.65 -4.94 -11.80
CA VAL A 56 2.88 -5.39 -11.14
C VAL A 56 3.91 -4.25 -11.20
N LEU A 57 4.31 -3.75 -10.03
CA LEU A 57 5.33 -2.73 -9.85
C LEU A 57 6.66 -3.44 -9.61
N GLY A 58 7.60 -3.26 -10.52
CA GLY A 58 8.90 -3.93 -10.50
C GLY A 58 9.85 -3.40 -9.42
N PRO A 59 11.03 -4.03 -9.27
CA PRO A 59 12.06 -3.62 -8.30
C PRO A 59 12.46 -2.14 -8.38
N ASN A 60 12.42 -1.57 -9.58
CA ASN A 60 12.84 -0.18 -9.83
C ASN A 60 11.70 0.82 -9.68
N SER A 61 10.48 0.38 -9.34
CA SER A 61 9.34 1.26 -9.20
C SER A 61 9.50 2.18 -7.99
N THR A 62 9.43 3.48 -8.26
CA THR A 62 9.54 4.55 -7.28
C THR A 62 8.29 4.66 -6.40
N GLN A 63 8.41 5.33 -5.26
CA GLN A 63 7.27 5.62 -4.39
C GLN A 63 6.22 6.49 -5.09
N GLU A 64 6.66 7.35 -6.00
CA GLU A 64 5.79 8.20 -6.81
C GLU A 64 4.94 7.38 -7.79
N GLU A 65 5.55 6.44 -8.51
CA GLU A 65 4.82 5.55 -9.40
C GLU A 65 3.83 4.66 -8.63
N VAL A 66 4.21 4.20 -7.43
CA VAL A 66 3.31 3.44 -6.56
C VAL A 66 2.12 4.31 -6.13
N TYR A 67 2.35 5.57 -5.74
CA TYR A 67 1.30 6.49 -5.35
C TYR A 67 0.32 6.76 -6.49
N LYS A 68 0.82 7.00 -7.71
CA LYS A 68 -0.02 7.27 -8.90
C LYS A 68 -1.03 6.17 -9.20
N GLU A 69 -0.71 4.92 -8.91
CA GLU A 69 -1.67 3.81 -9.07
C GLU A 69 -2.86 3.89 -8.08
N ALA A 70 -2.59 4.41 -6.88
CA ALA A 70 -3.57 4.57 -5.81
C ALA A 70 -4.23 5.96 -5.78
N GLU A 71 -3.63 6.98 -6.41
CA GLU A 71 -4.03 8.40 -6.36
C GLU A 71 -5.52 8.59 -6.66
N SER A 72 -5.99 8.01 -7.76
CA SER A 72 -7.41 8.10 -8.14
C SER A 72 -8.33 7.57 -7.04
N LEU A 73 -7.94 6.48 -6.36
CA LEU A 73 -8.68 5.87 -5.26
C LEU A 73 -8.65 6.79 -4.05
N ILE A 74 -7.46 7.23 -3.64
CA ILE A 74 -7.25 8.13 -2.49
C ILE A 74 -8.09 9.39 -2.64
N ARG A 75 -8.04 10.07 -3.79
CA ARG A 75 -8.77 11.33 -4.00
C ARG A 75 -10.29 11.19 -3.96
N SER A 76 -10.85 10.00 -4.17
CA SER A 76 -12.32 9.82 -4.09
C SER A 76 -12.89 10.00 -2.69
N VAL A 77 -12.06 9.98 -1.64
CA VAL A 77 -12.53 10.34 -0.29
C VAL A 77 -13.04 11.78 -0.24
N MET A 78 -12.50 12.67 -1.08
CA MET A 78 -12.92 14.07 -1.17
C MET A 78 -14.31 14.23 -1.79
N ASP A 79 -14.82 13.17 -2.43
CA ASP A 79 -16.14 13.11 -3.05
C ASP A 79 -17.10 12.19 -2.26
N GLY A 80 -16.73 11.82 -1.02
CA GLY A 80 -17.58 11.08 -0.09
C GLY A 80 -17.48 9.55 -0.16
N TYR A 81 -16.46 8.99 -0.81
CA TYR A 81 -16.25 7.55 -0.87
C TYR A 81 -15.35 7.03 0.27
N ASN A 82 -15.66 5.84 0.79
CA ASN A 82 -14.80 5.15 1.75
C ASN A 82 -13.72 4.36 1.03
N VAL A 83 -12.46 4.57 1.42
CA VAL A 83 -11.29 3.95 0.79
C VAL A 83 -10.47 3.20 1.83
N CYS A 84 -10.02 1.99 1.49
CA CYS A 84 -9.11 1.21 2.30
C CYS A 84 -7.89 0.81 1.47
N ILE A 85 -6.70 1.12 1.97
CA ILE A 85 -5.43 0.70 1.39
C ILE A 85 -4.65 -0.03 2.48
N PHE A 86 -4.28 -1.28 2.20
CA PHE A 86 -3.45 -2.08 3.10
C PHE A 86 -2.34 -2.78 2.31
N ALA A 87 -1.18 -2.93 2.93
CA ALA A 87 -0.07 -3.67 2.37
C ALA A 87 -0.02 -5.09 2.98
N TYR A 88 0.07 -6.10 2.13
CA TYR A 88 0.12 -7.51 2.55
C TYR A 88 1.41 -8.19 2.08
N GLY A 89 1.92 -9.13 2.88
CA GLY A 89 3.11 -9.92 2.55
C GLY A 89 3.91 -10.33 3.79
N GLN A 90 4.93 -11.16 3.60
CA GLN A 90 5.81 -11.63 4.68
C GLN A 90 6.63 -10.50 5.33
N THR A 91 7.21 -10.76 6.50
CA THR A 91 8.20 -9.85 7.11
C THR A 91 9.36 -9.59 6.14
N GLY A 92 9.77 -8.33 6.02
CA GLY A 92 10.82 -7.91 5.08
C GLY A 92 10.38 -7.79 3.61
N SER A 93 9.09 -7.96 3.27
CA SER A 93 8.60 -7.81 1.89
C SER A 93 8.51 -6.36 1.40
N GLY A 94 8.61 -5.37 2.30
CA GLY A 94 8.50 -3.95 1.96
C GLY A 94 7.15 -3.29 2.27
N LYS A 95 6.31 -3.90 3.13
CA LYS A 95 5.03 -3.31 3.57
C LYS A 95 5.20 -1.91 4.17
N THR A 96 6.02 -1.78 5.22
CA THR A 96 6.30 -0.50 5.90
C THR A 96 6.93 0.51 4.94
N TYR A 97 7.87 0.07 4.10
CA TYR A 97 8.47 0.92 3.07
C TYR A 97 7.41 1.46 2.09
N THR A 98 6.41 0.66 1.74
CA THR A 98 5.34 1.09 0.83
C THR A 98 4.38 2.08 1.48
N MET A 99 3.94 1.80 2.72
CA MET A 99 2.95 2.64 3.40
C MET A 99 3.56 3.91 3.99
N CYS A 100 4.69 3.81 4.68
CA CYS A 100 5.32 4.93 5.39
C CYS A 100 6.52 5.51 4.63
N GLY A 101 7.25 4.68 3.89
CA GLY A 101 8.56 5.04 3.36
C GLY A 101 9.71 4.64 4.30
N PRO A 102 10.96 4.95 3.95
CA PRO A 102 12.11 4.73 4.83
C PRO A 102 12.16 5.80 5.95
N GLU A 103 12.51 5.39 7.17
CA GLU A 103 12.54 6.26 8.36
C GLU A 103 13.37 7.54 8.20
N ASN A 104 14.46 7.47 7.43
CA ASN A 104 15.35 8.60 7.15
C ASN A 104 15.34 9.00 5.67
N GLY A 105 14.22 8.77 4.99
CA GLY A 105 14.06 9.05 3.56
C GLY A 105 14.02 10.54 3.25
N SER A 106 14.51 10.92 2.06
CA SER A 106 14.14 12.20 1.45
C SER A 106 12.63 12.27 1.20
N THR A 107 12.09 13.48 1.02
CA THR A 107 10.68 13.72 0.69
C THR A 107 10.20 12.90 -0.52
N MET A 108 11.10 12.63 -1.48
CA MET A 108 10.83 11.79 -2.65
C MET A 108 10.54 10.32 -2.32
N ASN A 109 11.03 9.81 -1.18
CA ASN A 109 10.89 8.42 -0.76
C ASN A 109 9.75 8.20 0.25
N THR A 110 8.95 9.23 0.54
CA THR A 110 7.76 9.12 1.39
C THR A 110 6.78 8.08 0.85
N GLY A 111 6.19 7.29 1.75
CA GLY A 111 5.22 6.26 1.40
C GLY A 111 3.83 6.82 1.09
N ILE A 112 2.90 5.90 0.81
CA ILE A 112 1.50 6.23 0.47
C ILE A 112 0.86 7.13 1.53
N ASN A 113 1.08 6.89 2.83
CA ASN A 113 0.42 7.63 3.90
C ASN A 113 0.70 9.13 3.84
N TYR A 114 1.97 9.52 3.77
CA TYR A 114 2.36 10.93 3.73
C TYR A 114 1.96 11.60 2.42
N LYS A 115 2.12 10.91 1.29
CA LYS A 115 1.70 11.43 -0.03
C LYS A 115 0.20 11.66 -0.10
N ALA A 116 -0.59 10.71 0.42
CA ALA A 116 -2.04 10.81 0.48
C ALA A 116 -2.48 12.00 1.33
N LEU A 117 -1.94 12.14 2.55
CA LEU A 117 -2.30 13.25 3.43
C LEU A 117 -1.98 14.60 2.78
N ASN A 118 -0.77 14.78 2.24
CA ASN A 118 -0.40 16.03 1.57
C ASN A 118 -1.34 16.35 0.41
N ASP A 119 -1.62 15.39 -0.46
CA ASP A 119 -2.51 15.58 -1.61
C ASP A 119 -3.95 15.93 -1.18
N LEU A 120 -4.47 15.27 -0.14
CA LEU A 120 -5.80 15.59 0.40
C LEU A 120 -5.84 16.99 1.01
N PHE A 121 -4.81 17.39 1.77
CA PHE A 121 -4.70 18.75 2.30
C PHE A 121 -4.63 19.79 1.17
N ASP A 122 -3.81 19.57 0.16
CA ASP A 122 -3.68 20.47 -1.00
C ASP A 122 -5.03 20.64 -1.72
N ILE A 123 -5.74 19.54 -1.96
CA ILE A 123 -7.08 19.58 -2.58
C ILE A 123 -8.07 20.35 -1.69
N SER A 124 -8.03 20.12 -0.38
CA SER A 124 -8.94 20.78 0.56
C SER A 124 -8.76 22.30 0.60
N CYS A 125 -7.54 22.78 0.42
CA CYS A 125 -7.23 24.21 0.33
C CYS A 125 -7.59 24.80 -1.05
N SER A 126 -7.59 23.99 -2.11
CA SER A 126 -7.84 24.46 -3.48
C SER A 126 -9.32 24.66 -3.84
N ARG A 127 -10.23 23.96 -3.15
CA ARG A 127 -11.67 23.98 -3.44
C ARG A 127 -12.37 25.01 -2.55
N GLU A 128 -12.48 26.26 -3.01
CA GLU A 128 -13.04 27.38 -2.23
C GLU A 128 -14.53 27.20 -1.87
N ASP A 129 -15.27 26.42 -2.66
CA ASP A 129 -16.72 26.21 -2.49
C ASP A 129 -17.08 25.20 -1.39
N LEU A 130 -16.09 24.48 -0.86
CA LEU A 130 -16.28 23.38 0.08
C LEU A 130 -15.43 23.58 1.33
N LYS A 131 -16.03 23.33 2.51
CA LYS A 131 -15.30 23.29 3.77
C LYS A 131 -15.02 21.85 4.15
N TYR A 132 -13.75 21.54 4.38
CA TYR A 132 -13.30 20.22 4.79
C TYR A 132 -12.88 20.24 6.27
N GLU A 133 -13.27 19.21 7.00
CA GLU A 133 -12.75 18.89 8.32
C GLU A 133 -12.08 17.52 8.24
N MET A 134 -10.84 17.41 8.72
CA MET A 134 -10.05 16.18 8.63
C MET A 134 -9.67 15.71 10.03
N HIS A 135 -9.96 14.45 10.32
CA HIS A 135 -9.54 13.77 11.55
C HIS A 135 -8.58 12.64 11.21
N VAL A 136 -7.53 12.48 12.02
CA VAL A 136 -6.53 11.42 11.86
C VAL A 136 -6.50 10.59 13.14
N GLN A 137 -6.52 9.27 12.98
CA GLN A 137 -6.36 8.31 14.06
C GLN A 137 -5.27 7.30 13.67
N MET A 138 -4.40 6.95 14.61
CA MET A 138 -3.36 5.94 14.39
C MET A 138 -3.51 4.84 15.43
N VAL A 139 -3.77 3.61 14.97
CA VAL A 139 -4.16 2.49 15.83
C VAL A 139 -3.32 1.27 15.51
N GLU A 140 -2.82 0.59 16.54
CA GLU A 140 -2.19 -0.72 16.43
C GLU A 140 -3.16 -1.82 16.88
N ILE A 141 -3.26 -2.88 16.09
CA ILE A 141 -3.95 -4.11 16.47
C ILE A 141 -2.89 -5.19 16.68
N TYR A 142 -2.74 -5.65 17.91
CA TYR A 142 -1.80 -6.72 18.27
C TYR A 142 -2.45 -7.68 19.26
N ASN A 143 -2.44 -8.98 18.94
CA ASN A 143 -3.05 -10.02 19.78
C ASN A 143 -4.52 -9.73 20.15
N GLU A 144 -5.34 -9.33 19.16
CA GLU A 144 -6.73 -8.92 19.36
C GLU A 144 -6.91 -7.76 20.37
N GLN A 145 -5.85 -6.98 20.61
CA GLN A 145 -5.88 -5.76 21.43
C GLN A 145 -5.71 -4.55 20.54
N VAL A 146 -6.50 -3.51 20.82
CA VAL A 146 -6.45 -2.24 20.11
C VAL A 146 -5.75 -1.21 20.98
N ARG A 147 -4.70 -0.61 20.45
CA ARG A 147 -3.90 0.43 21.09
C ARG A 147 -3.91 1.69 20.26
N ASP A 148 -4.29 2.81 20.87
CA ASP A 148 -4.11 4.13 20.27
C ASP A 148 -2.63 4.52 20.33
N LEU A 149 -2.06 4.92 19.19
CA LEU A 149 -0.67 5.32 19.05
C LEU A 149 -0.47 6.84 19.22
N LEU A 150 -1.55 7.62 19.28
CA LEU A 150 -1.53 9.07 19.48
C LEU A 150 -1.83 9.49 20.92
N SER A 151 -2.26 8.57 21.78
CA SER A 151 -2.54 8.86 23.19
C SER A 151 -1.30 8.71 24.07
N ASP A 152 -1.03 9.72 24.92
CA ASP A 152 0.06 9.66 25.91
C ASP A 152 -0.16 8.57 26.98
N GLU A 153 -1.42 8.25 27.25
CA GLU A 153 -1.79 7.12 28.09
C GLU A 153 -1.92 5.87 27.23
N ALA A 154 -1.19 4.80 27.55
CA ALA A 154 -1.32 3.50 26.90
C ALA A 154 -2.67 2.83 27.25
N THR A 155 -3.77 3.45 26.83
CA THR A 155 -5.13 2.95 27.01
C THR A 155 -5.33 1.79 26.05
N THR A 156 -5.11 0.58 26.56
CA THR A 156 -5.40 -0.64 25.80
C THR A 156 -6.90 -0.88 25.88
N THR A 157 -7.64 -0.58 24.81
CA THR A 157 -9.08 -0.86 24.79
C THR A 157 -9.26 -2.34 24.42
N LYS A 158 -9.56 -3.17 25.43
CA LYS A 158 -10.01 -4.55 25.24
C LYS A 158 -11.42 -4.51 24.66
N TYR A 159 -11.56 -4.77 23.36
CA TYR A 159 -12.87 -5.16 22.84
C TYR A 159 -13.20 -6.54 23.43
N PRO A 160 -14.33 -6.71 24.14
CA PRO A 160 -14.72 -8.02 24.61
C PRO A 160 -14.94 -8.90 23.39
N SER A 161 -14.27 -10.06 23.35
CA SER A 161 -14.54 -11.13 22.41
C SER A 161 -15.96 -11.65 22.64
N ARG A 162 -16.92 -10.96 22.04
CA ARG A 162 -18.27 -11.47 21.81
C ARG A 162 -18.47 -11.53 20.33
N LEU A 163 -18.32 -12.71 19.77
CA LEU A 163 -19.25 -13.25 18.79
C LEU A 163 -19.23 -14.77 18.87
N HIS A 164 -20.45 -15.29 18.93
CA HIS A 164 -20.86 -16.70 18.98
C HIS A 164 -20.42 -17.49 17.74
#